data_AF-A0A0F9TH38-F1
#
_entry.id   AF-A0A0F9TH38-F1
#
_cell.length_a   1.000
_cell.length_b   1.000
_cell.length_c   1.000
_cell.angle_alpha   90.00
_cell.angle_beta   90.00
_cell.angle_gamma   90.00
#
_symmetry.space_group_name_H-M   'P 1'
#
loop_
_entity.id
_entity.type
_entity.pdbx_description
1 polymer ?
#
loop_
_entity_poly.entity_id
_entity_poly.type
_entity_poly.pdbx_seq_one_letter_code
_entity_poly.pdbx_strand_id
1 'polypeptide(L)'
;MRESNPEIIYRYQAFNALSLDALCHDQLYFSDPTNFNDPLDCNPAVERDSDRETLRQILSSLIQKRVEKEVTNSLQATNLTDKISNSHAKEQAQQSSENELRRIEHYATNPDYTCSVEEAECGMFHHGIHSELLKQNNRGICCFSAEYSNPLLWSHYGDQHKGFCVGYSLNRNPEPSLHKVLYGGARTIKTSLIAKAVLHHDIQAQKALDQNTLLRKAEPWQYEQEWRLIGEVGIQDSPLCLVEIIFGLRCSLSVIHAVINALKPRDISFYQMSLTGDSFELRRSDIEDCGQLPLTARSGIEIFGPCDD
;
A
#
# COMPACT_ATOMS: atom_id res chain seq x y z
N MET A 1 -10.39 24.02 10.60
CA MET A 1 -10.72 22.92 11.53
C MET A 1 -9.91 21.71 11.10
N ARG A 2 -9.20 21.02 12.00
CA ARG A 2 -8.63 19.71 11.66
C ARG A 2 -9.84 18.79 11.46
N GLU A 3 -9.99 18.21 10.27
CA GLU A 3 -10.94 17.11 10.09
C GLU A 3 -10.61 16.04 11.12
N SER A 4 -11.59 15.61 11.92
CA SER A 4 -11.42 14.53 12.88
C SER A 4 -11.16 13.23 12.12
N ASN A 5 -10.29 12.38 12.68
CA ASN A 5 -10.11 11.02 12.17
C ASN A 5 -11.47 10.30 12.14
N PRO A 6 -11.73 9.44 11.15
CA PRO A 6 -12.91 8.60 11.15
C PRO A 6 -12.87 7.65 12.35
N GLU A 7 -14.04 7.36 12.92
CA GLU A 7 -14.16 6.44 14.06
C GLU A 7 -13.81 5.00 13.67
N ILE A 8 -14.23 4.60 12.46
CA ILE A 8 -13.96 3.30 11.85
C ILE A 8 -13.41 3.52 10.43
N ILE A 9 -12.41 2.73 10.07
CA ILE A 9 -11.89 2.64 8.70
C ILE A 9 -12.08 1.24 8.13
N TYR A 10 -12.25 1.19 6.81
CA TYR A 10 -12.77 0.04 6.10
C TYR A 10 -11.75 -0.51 5.12
N ARG A 11 -11.51 -1.83 5.17
CA ARG A 11 -10.68 -2.53 4.19
C ARG A 11 -11.51 -3.57 3.45
N TYR A 12 -11.67 -3.35 2.15
CA TYR A 12 -12.34 -4.27 1.23
C TYR A 12 -11.39 -5.38 0.78
N GLN A 13 -11.85 -6.62 0.81
CA GLN A 13 -11.05 -7.78 0.45
C GLN A 13 -11.88 -8.85 -0.27
N ALA A 14 -11.25 -9.52 -1.23
CA ALA A 14 -11.72 -10.80 -1.74
C ALA A 14 -11.60 -11.88 -0.66
N PHE A 15 -12.45 -12.90 -0.69
CA PHE A 15 -12.28 -14.07 0.16
C PHE A 15 -11.30 -15.06 -0.47
N ASN A 16 -10.21 -15.34 0.23
CA ASN A 16 -9.26 -16.40 -0.08
C ASN A 16 -8.53 -16.85 1.20
N ALA A 17 -7.63 -17.83 1.08
CA ALA A 17 -6.88 -18.35 2.22
C ALA A 17 -6.06 -17.26 2.94
N LEU A 18 -5.43 -16.34 2.19
CA LEU A 18 -4.60 -15.26 2.76
C LEU A 18 -5.44 -14.25 3.53
N SER A 19 -6.59 -13.84 2.99
CA SER A 19 -7.48 -12.88 3.67
C SER A 19 -8.08 -13.49 4.95
N LEU A 20 -8.42 -14.79 4.93
CA LEU A 20 -8.92 -15.49 6.10
C LEU A 20 -7.83 -15.65 7.16
N ASP A 21 -6.62 -16.02 6.74
CA ASP A 21 -5.48 -16.15 7.65
C ASP A 21 -5.14 -14.82 8.33
N ALA A 22 -5.09 -13.73 7.55
CA ALA A 22 -4.88 -12.39 8.07
C ALA A 22 -5.97 -11.96 9.08
N LEU A 23 -7.24 -12.27 8.82
CA LEU A 23 -8.33 -12.04 9.78
C LEU A 23 -8.14 -12.84 11.07
N CYS A 24 -7.87 -14.14 10.95
CA CYS A 24 -7.70 -15.04 12.09
C CYS A 24 -6.48 -14.69 12.94
N HIS A 25 -5.44 -14.09 12.37
CA HIS A 25 -4.22 -13.72 13.10
C HIS A 25 -4.15 -12.22 13.47
N ASP A 26 -5.20 -11.44 13.18
CA ASP A 26 -5.19 -9.96 13.35
C ASP A 26 -3.98 -9.32 12.63
N GLN A 27 -3.77 -9.70 11.38
CA GLN A 27 -2.66 -9.22 10.55
C GLN A 27 -3.14 -8.38 9.38
N LEU A 28 -2.24 -7.52 8.88
CA LEU A 28 -2.45 -6.70 7.71
C LEU A 28 -1.32 -6.96 6.72
N TYR A 29 -1.68 -7.16 5.45
CA TYR A 29 -0.71 -7.11 4.37
C TYR A 29 -0.48 -5.66 3.92
N PHE A 30 0.78 -5.25 3.91
CA PHE A 30 1.24 -3.97 3.40
C PHE A 30 1.85 -4.18 2.01
N SER A 31 1.19 -3.65 1.00
CA SER A 31 1.57 -3.83 -0.40
C SER A 31 2.74 -2.94 -0.78
N ASP A 32 3.62 -3.47 -1.63
CA ASP A 32 4.61 -2.64 -2.34
C ASP A 32 3.88 -1.67 -3.29
N PRO A 33 4.11 -0.34 -3.20
CA PRO A 33 3.45 0.64 -4.05
C PRO A 33 3.63 0.41 -5.55
N THR A 34 4.70 -0.27 -5.96
CA THR A 34 4.95 -0.62 -7.37
C THR A 34 3.92 -1.60 -7.94
N ASN A 35 3.17 -2.31 -7.08
CA ASN A 35 2.11 -3.25 -7.46
C ASN A 35 0.70 -2.63 -7.41
N PHE A 36 0.58 -1.31 -7.24
CA PHE A 36 -0.73 -0.66 -7.23
C PHE A 36 -1.40 -0.72 -8.61
N ASN A 37 -2.73 -0.71 -8.61
CA ASN A 37 -3.53 -0.78 -9.83
C ASN A 37 -3.42 0.50 -10.69
N ASP A 38 -3.16 1.65 -10.07
CA ASP A 38 -2.89 2.90 -10.76
C ASP A 38 -1.36 3.16 -10.82
N PRO A 39 -0.73 3.16 -12.01
CA PRO A 39 0.71 3.42 -12.15
C PRO A 39 1.12 4.87 -11.82
N LEU A 40 0.15 5.78 -11.65
CA LEU A 40 0.38 7.16 -11.24
C LEU A 40 0.37 7.33 -9.71
N ASP A 41 -0.20 6.38 -8.98
CA ASP A 41 -0.19 6.39 -7.52
C ASP A 41 1.22 6.04 -7.00
N CYS A 42 1.64 6.73 -5.94
CA CYS A 42 2.98 6.62 -5.38
C CYS A 42 4.15 6.87 -6.36
N ASN A 43 3.88 7.51 -7.50
CA ASN A 43 4.84 7.75 -8.58
C ASN A 43 4.96 9.25 -8.89
N PRO A 44 5.79 10.00 -8.13
CA PRO A 44 5.93 11.43 -8.32
C PRO A 44 6.66 11.76 -9.64
N ALA A 45 6.31 12.90 -10.23
CA ALA A 45 7.10 13.51 -11.29
C ALA A 45 8.22 14.35 -10.67
N VAL A 46 9.46 14.17 -11.12
CA VAL A 46 10.57 15.02 -10.63
C VAL A 46 10.65 16.27 -11.51
N GLU A 47 10.64 17.45 -10.91
CA GLU A 47 10.93 18.73 -11.58
C GLU A 47 12.38 19.13 -11.29
N ARG A 48 13.14 19.35 -12.36
CA ARG A 48 14.54 19.79 -12.29
C ARG A 48 14.59 21.30 -12.07
N ASP A 49 14.93 21.71 -10.86
CA ASP A 49 15.17 23.10 -10.44
C ASP A 49 16.56 23.31 -9.78
N SER A 50 17.39 22.28 -9.75
CA SER A 50 18.76 22.30 -9.23
C SER A 50 19.81 22.30 -10.36
N ASP A 51 21.01 22.82 -10.05
CA ASP A 51 22.16 22.78 -10.96
C ASP A 51 22.74 21.36 -11.13
N ARG A 52 23.63 21.20 -12.12
CA ARG A 52 24.25 19.92 -12.47
C ARG A 52 24.96 19.24 -11.28
N GLU A 53 25.71 19.99 -10.49
CA GLU A 53 26.49 19.41 -9.38
C GLU A 53 25.56 18.93 -8.26
N THR A 54 24.53 19.72 -7.94
CA THR A 54 23.50 19.30 -7.00
C THR A 54 22.77 18.03 -7.48
N LEU A 55 22.42 17.92 -8.77
CA LEU A 55 21.81 16.71 -9.33
C LEU A 55 22.72 15.48 -9.23
N ARG A 56 24.00 15.65 -9.55
CA ARG A 56 25.03 14.61 -9.40
C ARG A 56 25.10 14.10 -7.97
N GLN A 57 25.13 15.01 -6.99
CA GLN A 57 25.19 14.67 -5.56
C GLN A 57 23.92 13.96 -5.08
N ILE A 58 22.74 14.44 -5.48
CA ILE A 58 21.47 13.77 -5.17
C ILE A 58 21.50 12.33 -5.67
N LEU A 59 21.80 12.12 -6.96
CA LEU A 59 21.82 10.79 -7.55
C LEU A 59 22.81 9.87 -6.83
N SER A 60 24.03 10.36 -6.58
CA SER A 60 25.06 9.62 -5.86
C SER A 60 24.57 9.16 -4.49
N SER A 61 24.01 10.09 -3.70
CA SER A 61 23.50 9.80 -2.36
C SER A 61 22.33 8.80 -2.37
N LEU A 62 21.42 8.92 -3.35
CA LEU A 62 20.33 7.96 -3.50
C LEU A 62 20.85 6.56 -3.86
N ILE A 63 21.77 6.42 -4.81
CA ILE A 63 22.34 5.12 -5.16
C ILE A 63 23.03 4.51 -3.94
N GLN A 64 23.83 5.29 -3.21
CA GLN A 64 24.55 4.81 -2.04
C GLN A 64 23.59 4.28 -0.97
N LYS A 65 22.57 5.06 -0.62
CA LYS A 65 21.57 4.68 0.38
C LYS A 65 20.83 3.39 0.02
N ARG A 66 20.48 3.21 -1.25
CA ARG A 66 19.82 1.97 -1.72
C ARG A 66 20.76 0.77 -1.60
N VAL A 67 21.96 0.87 -2.18
CA VAL A 67 22.91 -0.24 -2.24
C VAL A 67 23.38 -0.64 -0.84
N GLU A 68 23.65 0.32 0.04
CA GLU A 68 24.00 0.04 1.44
C GLU A 68 22.89 -0.80 2.11
N LYS A 69 21.62 -0.40 1.95
CA LYS A 69 20.48 -1.14 2.50
C LYS A 69 20.35 -2.56 1.92
N GLU A 70 20.46 -2.72 0.61
CA GLU A 70 20.36 -4.03 -0.07
C GLU A 70 21.45 -4.99 0.40
N VAL A 71 22.69 -4.50 0.49
CA VAL A 71 23.85 -5.29 0.95
C VAL A 71 23.70 -5.63 2.43
N THR A 72 23.32 -4.68 3.28
CA THR A 72 23.07 -4.94 4.70
C THR A 72 21.99 -5.99 4.90
N ASN A 73 20.84 -5.89 4.21
CA ASN A 73 19.78 -6.89 4.29
C ASN A 73 20.25 -8.29 3.85
N SER A 74 21.05 -8.35 2.78
CA SER A 74 21.62 -9.61 2.30
C SER A 74 22.59 -10.23 3.31
N LEU A 75 23.42 -9.41 3.96
CA LEU A 75 24.38 -9.87 4.97
C LEU A 75 23.68 -10.34 6.25
N GLN A 76 22.64 -9.62 6.70
CA GLN A 76 21.82 -10.03 7.85
C GLN A 76 21.18 -11.40 7.63
N ALA A 77 20.67 -11.69 6.43
CA ALA A 77 20.12 -12.99 6.07
C ALA A 77 21.16 -14.14 6.15
N THR A 78 22.46 -13.82 6.08
CA THR A 78 23.56 -14.80 6.18
C THR A 78 24.18 -14.93 7.58
N ASN A 79 23.62 -14.29 8.61
CA ASN A 79 24.16 -14.21 9.97
C ASN A 79 25.59 -13.61 10.09
N LEU A 80 26.10 -12.95 9.04
CA LEU A 80 27.42 -12.29 9.02
C LEU A 80 27.28 -10.83 9.51
N THR A 81 27.16 -10.63 10.82
CA THR A 81 26.91 -9.31 11.44
C THR A 81 28.12 -8.73 12.18
N ASP A 82 29.26 -8.61 11.48
CA ASP A 82 30.46 -7.97 12.03
C ASP A 82 30.69 -6.56 11.45
N LYS A 83 31.51 -5.74 12.12
CA LYS A 83 31.89 -4.38 11.65
C LYS A 83 32.44 -4.35 10.21
N ILE A 84 33.04 -5.46 9.77
CA ILE A 84 33.55 -5.64 8.40
C ILE A 84 32.40 -5.60 7.38
N SER A 85 31.23 -6.16 7.73
CA SER A 85 30.02 -6.18 6.90
C SER A 85 29.50 -4.76 6.58
N ASN A 86 29.55 -3.85 7.56
CA ASN A 86 29.11 -2.47 7.36
C ASN A 86 30.10 -1.63 6.54
N SER A 87 31.41 -1.86 6.68
CA SER A 87 32.41 -1.21 5.82
C SER A 87 32.25 -1.66 4.37
N HIS A 88 32.05 -2.96 4.17
CA HIS A 88 31.85 -3.53 2.85
C HIS A 88 30.61 -2.99 2.15
N ALA A 89 29.48 -2.85 2.86
CA ALA A 89 28.26 -2.26 2.32
C ALA A 89 28.48 -0.82 1.83
N LYS A 90 29.21 -0.01 2.59
CA LYS A 90 29.55 1.38 2.21
C LYS A 90 30.51 1.45 1.02
N GLU A 91 31.52 0.59 0.99
CA GLU A 91 32.46 0.53 -0.14
C GLU A 91 31.74 0.13 -1.44
N GLN A 92 30.88 -0.89 -1.38
CA GLN A 92 30.09 -1.32 -2.53
C GLN A 92 29.08 -0.26 -2.98
N ALA A 93 28.46 0.45 -2.03
CA ALA A 93 27.58 1.59 -2.29
C ALA A 93 28.33 2.74 -3.00
N GLN A 94 29.50 3.12 -2.50
CA GLN A 94 30.35 4.14 -3.09
C GLN A 94 30.75 3.75 -4.53
N GLN A 95 31.28 2.54 -4.72
CA GLN A 95 31.70 2.03 -6.02
C GLN A 95 30.54 1.99 -7.02
N SER A 96 29.35 1.54 -6.59
CA SER A 96 28.16 1.51 -7.43
C SER A 96 27.74 2.92 -7.87
N SER A 97 27.79 3.89 -6.97
CA SER A 97 27.47 5.29 -7.29
C SER A 97 28.49 5.89 -8.27
N GLU A 98 29.79 5.66 -8.06
CA GLU A 98 30.84 6.16 -8.95
C GLU A 98 30.76 5.54 -10.36
N ASN A 99 30.48 4.24 -10.44
CA ASN A 99 30.32 3.56 -11.71
C ASN A 99 29.15 4.14 -12.51
N GLU A 100 28.03 4.41 -11.85
CA GLU A 100 26.87 5.01 -12.51
C GLU A 100 27.14 6.45 -12.96
N LEU A 101 27.83 7.25 -12.13
CA LEU A 101 28.23 8.60 -12.52
C LEU A 101 29.19 8.60 -13.73
N ARG A 102 30.22 7.74 -13.72
CA ARG A 102 31.13 7.59 -14.88
C ARG A 102 30.39 7.11 -16.13
N ARG A 103 29.41 6.22 -15.96
CA ARG A 103 28.54 5.76 -17.05
C ARG A 103 27.81 6.96 -17.68
N ILE A 104 27.19 7.81 -16.86
CA ILE A 104 26.50 9.01 -17.32
C ILE A 104 27.46 9.99 -18.00
N GLU A 105 28.60 10.29 -17.39
CA GLU A 105 29.64 11.16 -17.98
C GLU A 105 30.07 10.66 -19.36
N HIS A 106 30.26 9.34 -19.53
CA HIS A 106 30.61 8.74 -20.81
C HIS A 106 29.47 8.89 -21.84
N TYR A 107 28.24 8.48 -21.50
CA TYR A 107 27.11 8.53 -22.45
C TYR A 107 26.68 9.95 -22.79
N ALA A 108 26.88 10.93 -21.92
CA ALA A 108 26.58 12.33 -22.21
C ALA A 108 27.47 12.93 -23.32
N THR A 109 28.61 12.29 -23.63
CA THR A 109 29.48 12.66 -24.76
C THR A 109 29.08 12.02 -26.09
N ASN A 110 27.91 11.37 -26.16
CA ASN A 110 27.44 10.73 -27.39
C ASN A 110 27.33 11.75 -28.54
N PRO A 111 28.05 11.53 -29.66
CA PRO A 111 28.05 12.46 -30.79
C PRO A 111 26.70 12.58 -31.51
N ASP A 112 25.77 11.65 -31.30
CA ASP A 112 24.42 11.69 -31.87
C ASP A 112 23.50 12.71 -31.16
N TYR A 113 23.92 13.24 -30.00
CA TYR A 113 23.16 14.26 -29.29
C TYR A 113 23.28 15.63 -29.93
N THR A 114 22.15 16.33 -29.99
CA THR A 114 22.06 17.70 -30.52
C THR A 114 22.18 18.76 -29.42
N CYS A 115 22.11 18.37 -28.15
CA CYS A 115 22.31 19.23 -26.99
C CYS A 115 23.77 19.24 -26.52
N SER A 116 24.08 20.14 -25.60
CA SER A 116 25.40 20.16 -24.94
C SER A 116 25.58 18.95 -24.02
N VAL A 117 26.85 18.60 -23.74
CA VAL A 117 27.20 17.52 -22.79
C VAL A 117 26.57 17.79 -21.42
N GLU A 118 26.60 19.03 -20.94
CA GLU A 118 26.01 19.41 -19.65
C GLU A 118 24.48 19.21 -19.62
N GLU A 119 23.77 19.54 -20.71
CA GLU A 119 22.34 19.29 -20.81
C GLU A 119 22.02 17.79 -20.84
N ALA A 120 22.82 17.00 -21.57
CA ALA A 120 22.68 15.55 -21.59
C ALA A 120 22.91 14.93 -20.20
N GLU A 121 23.99 15.33 -19.51
CA GLU A 121 24.28 14.91 -18.14
C GLU A 121 23.13 15.25 -17.18
N CYS A 122 22.62 16.48 -17.23
CA CYS A 122 21.50 16.89 -16.39
C CYS A 122 20.24 16.05 -16.65
N GLY A 123 19.95 15.74 -17.91
CA GLY A 123 18.81 14.87 -18.28
C GLY A 123 18.98 13.45 -17.75
N MET A 124 20.18 12.88 -17.85
CA MET A 124 20.50 11.56 -17.32
C MET A 124 20.47 11.51 -15.79
N PHE A 125 21.02 12.52 -15.10
CA PHE A 125 20.93 12.64 -13.65
C PHE A 125 19.48 12.75 -13.20
N HIS A 126 18.68 13.60 -13.86
CA HIS A 126 17.26 13.75 -13.58
C HIS A 126 16.50 12.42 -13.71
N HIS A 127 16.73 11.67 -14.79
CA HIS A 127 16.15 10.35 -14.98
C HIS A 127 16.60 9.35 -13.91
N GLY A 128 17.90 9.35 -13.58
CA GLY A 128 18.46 8.53 -12.51
C GLY A 128 17.81 8.82 -11.16
N ILE A 129 17.66 10.09 -10.78
CA ILE A 129 17.03 10.52 -9.52
C ILE A 129 15.59 10.01 -9.45
N HIS A 130 14.81 10.17 -10.53
CA HIS A 130 13.44 9.66 -10.59
C HIS A 130 13.41 8.14 -10.40
N SER A 131 14.28 7.40 -11.10
CA SER A 131 14.37 5.94 -10.96
C SER A 131 14.74 5.50 -9.55
N GLU A 132 15.71 6.18 -8.92
CA GLU A 132 16.15 5.83 -7.56
C GLU A 132 15.12 6.16 -6.50
N LEU A 133 14.35 7.25 -6.64
CA LEU A 133 13.24 7.55 -5.73
C LEU A 133 12.17 6.45 -5.74
N LEU A 134 11.86 5.88 -6.90
CA LEU A 134 10.92 4.77 -7.02
C LEU A 134 11.46 3.49 -6.39
N LYS A 135 12.74 3.16 -6.65
CA LYS A 135 13.38 1.95 -6.10
C LYS A 135 13.57 2.00 -4.58
N GLN A 136 13.75 3.19 -4.00
CA GLN A 136 13.92 3.35 -2.55
C GLN A 136 12.61 3.23 -1.77
N ASN A 137 11.47 3.14 -2.46
CA ASN A 137 10.16 3.15 -1.83
C ASN A 137 9.79 1.77 -1.24
N ASN A 138 10.68 1.17 -0.44
CA ASN A 138 10.45 -0.11 0.26
C ASN A 138 9.46 0.02 1.43
N ARG A 139 8.58 1.02 1.39
CA ARG A 139 7.55 1.21 2.40
C ARG A 139 6.31 0.49 1.92
N GLY A 140 5.87 -0.48 2.70
CA GLY A 140 4.60 -1.12 2.45
C GLY A 140 3.47 -0.17 2.81
N ILE A 141 2.41 -0.19 2.02
CA ILE A 141 1.21 0.61 2.24
C ILE A 141 0.02 -0.33 2.44
N CYS A 142 -0.73 -0.09 3.50
CA CYS A 142 -2.03 -0.71 3.73
C CYS A 142 -3.12 0.35 3.61
N CYS A 143 -3.98 0.20 2.62
CA CYS A 143 -5.02 1.17 2.27
C CYS A 143 -6.36 0.82 2.92
N PHE A 144 -7.08 1.86 3.34
CA PHE A 144 -8.41 1.80 3.94
C PHE A 144 -9.27 2.92 3.37
N SER A 145 -10.59 2.79 3.49
CA SER A 145 -11.56 3.83 3.17
C SER A 145 -12.24 4.32 4.45
N ALA A 146 -12.67 5.58 4.48
CA ALA A 146 -13.61 6.05 5.49
C ALA A 146 -15.07 5.61 5.20
N GLU A 147 -15.34 5.02 4.04
CA GLU A 147 -16.66 4.66 3.57
C GLU A 147 -16.80 3.13 3.42
N TYR A 148 -17.91 2.56 3.91
CA TYR A 148 -18.22 1.13 3.75
C TYR A 148 -19.26 0.88 2.65
N SER A 149 -20.05 1.87 2.30
CA SER A 149 -21.22 1.74 1.42
C SER A 149 -20.95 2.09 -0.06
N ASN A 150 -19.70 2.42 -0.42
CA ASN A 150 -19.38 2.84 -1.78
C ASN A 150 -19.45 1.64 -2.78
N PRO A 151 -20.35 1.66 -3.79
CA PRO A 151 -20.52 0.56 -4.73
C PRO A 151 -19.30 0.33 -5.63
N LEU A 152 -18.51 1.37 -5.95
CA LEU A 152 -17.29 1.22 -6.73
C LEU A 152 -16.21 0.48 -5.92
N LEU A 153 -16.06 0.78 -4.64
CA LEU A 153 -15.12 0.07 -3.77
C LEU A 153 -15.48 -1.42 -3.65
N TRP A 154 -16.76 -1.73 -3.48
CA TRP A 154 -17.25 -3.11 -3.49
C TRP A 154 -17.02 -3.82 -4.84
N SER A 155 -17.15 -3.09 -5.95
CA SER A 155 -16.94 -3.64 -7.29
C SER A 155 -15.46 -3.94 -7.57
N HIS A 156 -14.57 -3.02 -7.20
CA HIS A 156 -13.13 -3.13 -7.47
C HIS A 156 -12.38 -3.98 -6.43
N TYR A 157 -12.63 -3.75 -5.14
CA TYR A 157 -11.85 -4.31 -4.04
C TYR A 157 -12.61 -5.37 -3.23
N GLY A 158 -13.95 -5.31 -3.25
CA GLY A 158 -14.83 -6.31 -2.62
C GLY A 158 -15.11 -7.55 -3.49
N ASP A 159 -14.23 -7.85 -4.46
CA ASP A 159 -14.38 -8.95 -5.42
C ASP A 159 -15.76 -9.00 -6.10
N GLN A 160 -16.16 -7.87 -6.70
CA GLN A 160 -17.48 -7.74 -7.33
C GLN A 160 -18.63 -8.08 -6.36
N HIS A 161 -18.54 -7.59 -5.12
CA HIS A 161 -19.45 -7.89 -4.00
C HIS A 161 -19.47 -9.36 -3.52
N LYS A 162 -18.53 -10.22 -3.93
CA LYS A 162 -18.42 -11.60 -3.41
C LYS A 162 -17.58 -11.70 -2.14
N GLY A 163 -16.72 -10.72 -1.92
CA GLY A 163 -15.85 -10.62 -0.75
C GLY A 163 -16.55 -10.00 0.46
N PHE A 164 -15.73 -9.41 1.31
CA PHE A 164 -16.15 -8.75 2.55
C PHE A 164 -15.35 -7.45 2.77
N CYS A 165 -15.84 -6.64 3.69
CA CYS A 165 -15.25 -5.39 4.12
C CYS A 165 -15.05 -5.45 5.63
N VAL A 166 -13.83 -5.17 6.09
CA VAL A 166 -13.45 -5.23 7.50
C VAL A 166 -13.39 -3.82 8.06
N GLY A 167 -14.15 -3.56 9.12
CA GLY A 167 -14.13 -2.30 9.85
C GLY A 167 -13.19 -2.36 11.04
N TYR A 168 -12.33 -1.35 11.14
CA TYR A 168 -11.34 -1.21 12.20
C TYR A 168 -11.52 0.09 12.97
N SER A 169 -11.57 0.01 14.29
CA SER A 169 -11.49 1.17 15.17
C SER A 169 -10.04 1.59 15.40
N LEU A 170 -9.84 2.91 15.53
CA LEU A 170 -8.57 3.53 15.90
C LEU A 170 -8.34 3.57 17.42
N ASN A 171 -9.30 3.11 18.22
CA ASN A 171 -9.21 3.11 19.68
C ASN A 171 -8.21 2.06 20.19
N ARG A 172 -6.93 2.43 20.15
CA ARG A 172 -5.78 1.63 20.59
C ARG A 172 -4.77 2.51 21.32
N ASN A 173 -3.94 1.88 22.16
CA ASN A 173 -2.85 2.55 22.86
C ASN A 173 -1.54 1.77 22.62
N PRO A 174 -0.56 2.32 21.89
CA PRO A 174 -0.54 3.67 21.30
C PRO A 174 -1.56 3.82 20.15
N GLU A 175 -1.95 5.08 19.87
CA GLU A 175 -2.84 5.38 18.74
C GLU A 175 -2.14 5.04 17.41
N PRO A 176 -2.81 4.35 16.48
CA PRO A 176 -2.22 3.98 15.20
C PRO A 176 -1.91 5.23 14.35
N SER A 177 -0.73 5.25 13.71
CA SER A 177 -0.33 6.35 12.81
C SER A 177 -0.99 6.22 11.44
N LEU A 178 -2.24 6.67 11.34
CA LEU A 178 -3.01 6.66 10.11
C LEU A 178 -2.85 7.99 9.34
N HIS A 179 -2.71 7.90 8.01
CA HIS A 179 -2.47 9.05 7.16
C HIS A 179 -3.56 9.22 6.10
N LYS A 180 -4.23 10.38 6.08
CA LYS A 180 -5.22 10.71 5.05
C LYS A 180 -4.53 10.96 3.70
N VAL A 181 -5.09 10.39 2.63
CA VAL A 181 -4.66 10.67 1.26
C VAL A 181 -5.19 12.03 0.82
N LEU A 182 -4.33 12.79 0.14
CA LEU A 182 -4.61 14.08 -0.44
C LEU A 182 -4.86 13.90 -1.94
N TYR A 183 -6.04 14.31 -2.39
CA TYR A 183 -6.44 14.22 -3.78
C TYR A 183 -6.07 15.48 -4.56
N GLY A 184 -5.64 15.28 -5.81
CA GLY A 184 -5.40 16.36 -6.76
C GLY A 184 -4.08 17.12 -6.58
N GLY A 185 -3.97 18.24 -7.31
CA GLY A 185 -2.74 19.00 -7.47
C GLY A 185 -1.68 18.30 -8.33
N ALA A 186 -0.50 18.90 -8.42
CA ALA A 186 0.62 18.33 -9.16
C ALA A 186 1.34 17.26 -8.33
N ARG A 187 1.65 16.11 -8.92
CA ARG A 187 2.52 15.07 -8.35
C ARG A 187 4.01 15.44 -8.42
N THR A 188 4.31 16.73 -8.50
CA THR A 188 5.63 17.25 -8.84
C THR A 188 6.47 17.43 -7.59
N ILE A 189 7.67 16.88 -7.61
CA ILE A 189 8.67 16.99 -6.54
C ILE A 189 9.91 17.67 -7.12
N LYS A 190 10.30 18.78 -6.50
CA LYS A 190 11.46 19.55 -6.94
C LYS A 190 12.77 18.93 -6.48
N THR A 191 13.79 18.96 -7.33
CA THR A 191 15.15 18.50 -6.99
C THR A 191 15.75 19.26 -5.80
N SER A 192 15.38 20.52 -5.59
CA SER A 192 15.77 21.28 -4.40
C SER A 192 15.18 20.73 -3.09
N LEU A 193 13.95 20.20 -3.13
CA LEU A 193 13.34 19.53 -1.98
C LEU A 193 14.05 18.19 -1.70
N ILE A 194 14.35 17.43 -2.75
CA ILE A 194 15.09 16.17 -2.64
C ILE A 194 16.49 16.42 -2.08
N ALA A 195 17.20 17.46 -2.56
CA ALA A 195 18.49 17.86 -2.01
C ALA A 195 18.41 18.11 -0.50
N LYS A 196 17.45 18.94 -0.04
CA LYS A 196 17.24 19.22 1.38
C LYS A 196 17.00 17.94 2.19
N ALA A 197 16.15 17.04 1.70
CA ALA A 197 15.84 15.79 2.38
C ALA A 197 17.05 14.84 2.45
N VAL A 198 17.73 14.64 1.32
CA VAL A 198 18.72 13.57 1.15
C VAL A 198 20.13 14.02 1.51
N LEU A 199 20.54 15.21 1.07
CA LEU A 199 21.91 15.73 1.27
C LEU A 199 22.07 16.49 2.59
N HIS A 200 21.06 17.27 2.98
CA HIS A 200 21.11 18.07 4.20
C HIS A 200 20.45 17.38 5.40
N HIS A 201 19.86 16.19 5.19
CA HIS A 201 19.14 15.44 6.21
C HIS A 201 18.06 16.26 6.93
N ASP A 202 17.40 17.17 6.21
CA ASP A 202 16.32 17.99 6.75
C ASP A 202 15.07 17.13 6.96
N ILE A 203 14.68 16.97 8.23
CA ILE A 203 13.55 16.14 8.66
C ILE A 203 12.22 16.65 8.07
N GLN A 204 12.03 17.96 7.95
CA GLN A 204 10.81 18.53 7.39
C GLN A 204 10.76 18.32 5.87
N ALA A 205 11.90 18.47 5.20
CA ALA A 205 12.01 18.17 3.77
C ALA A 205 11.75 16.69 3.48
N GLN A 206 12.30 15.77 4.29
CA GLN A 206 12.05 14.34 4.17
C GLN A 206 10.57 14.01 4.39
N LYS A 207 9.94 14.61 5.42
CA LYS A 207 8.50 14.43 5.65
C LYS A 207 7.66 14.94 4.47
N ALA A 208 8.01 16.09 3.92
CA ALA A 208 7.32 16.64 2.75
C ALA A 208 7.53 15.76 1.51
N LEU A 209 8.73 15.22 1.30
CA LEU A 209 9.04 14.28 0.23
C LEU A 209 8.20 13.01 0.35
N ASP A 210 8.16 12.40 1.54
CA ASP A 210 7.36 11.21 1.84
C ASP A 210 5.87 11.48 1.64
N GLN A 211 5.35 12.62 2.11
CA GLN A 211 3.94 12.98 1.96
C GLN A 211 3.55 13.16 0.48
N ASN A 212 4.37 13.86 -0.31
CA ASN A 212 4.08 14.06 -1.73
C ASN A 212 4.23 12.77 -2.55
N THR A 213 5.04 11.83 -2.08
CA THR A 213 5.24 10.53 -2.74
C THR A 213 4.14 9.56 -2.35
N LEU A 214 3.84 9.40 -1.06
CA LEU A 214 3.05 8.27 -0.53
C LEU A 214 1.58 8.60 -0.26
N LEU A 215 1.23 9.87 -0.12
CA LEU A 215 -0.09 10.30 0.33
C LEU A 215 -0.82 11.16 -0.71
N ARG A 216 -0.33 11.21 -1.95
CA ARG A 216 -0.95 12.01 -3.00
C ARG A 216 -1.51 11.11 -4.09
N LYS A 217 -2.77 11.33 -4.46
CA LYS A 217 -3.49 10.53 -5.44
C LYS A 217 -4.25 11.41 -6.42
N ALA A 218 -4.52 10.90 -7.62
CA ALA A 218 -5.24 11.66 -8.63
C ALA A 218 -6.69 11.93 -8.18
N GLU A 219 -7.20 13.12 -8.52
CA GLU A 219 -8.52 13.62 -8.15
C GLU A 219 -9.70 12.66 -8.47
N PRO A 220 -9.70 11.90 -9.58
CA PRO A 220 -10.78 10.96 -9.88
C PRO A 220 -10.97 9.87 -8.81
N TRP A 221 -9.94 9.55 -8.03
CA TRP A 221 -9.99 8.52 -6.97
C TRP A 221 -10.52 9.05 -5.62
N GLN A 222 -10.97 10.32 -5.55
CA GLN A 222 -11.42 10.92 -4.30
C GLN A 222 -12.60 10.19 -3.62
N TYR A 223 -13.39 9.45 -4.41
CA TYR A 223 -14.51 8.66 -3.90
C TYR A 223 -14.06 7.56 -2.93
N GLU A 224 -12.78 7.17 -2.95
CA GLU A 224 -12.25 6.15 -2.05
C GLU A 224 -12.10 6.65 -0.62
N GLN A 225 -12.04 7.97 -0.40
CA GLN A 225 -11.81 8.57 0.93
C GLN A 225 -10.69 7.86 1.70
N GLU A 226 -9.55 7.73 1.04
CA GLU A 226 -8.50 6.78 1.39
C GLU A 226 -7.65 7.24 2.59
N TRP A 227 -7.34 6.29 3.45
CA TRP A 227 -6.38 6.40 4.54
C TRP A 227 -5.35 5.28 4.44
N ARG A 228 -4.09 5.60 4.76
CA ARG A 228 -2.95 4.70 4.63
C ARG A 228 -2.25 4.47 5.97
N LEU A 229 -2.00 3.21 6.30
CA LEU A 229 -0.92 2.84 7.21
C LEU A 229 0.34 2.61 6.39
N ILE A 230 1.48 3.05 6.92
CA ILE A 230 2.78 2.92 6.25
C ILE A 230 3.70 2.10 7.16
N GLY A 231 4.21 0.99 6.64
CA GLY A 231 5.07 0.05 7.36
C GLY A 231 6.12 -0.56 6.44
N GLU A 232 6.60 -1.75 6.80
CA GLU A 232 7.43 -2.56 5.91
C GLU A 232 6.56 -3.27 4.86
N VAL A 233 7.13 -3.74 3.76
CA VAL A 233 6.37 -4.53 2.77
C VAL A 233 6.14 -5.93 3.32
N GLY A 234 4.91 -6.42 3.23
CA GLY A 234 4.54 -7.78 3.65
C GLY A 234 3.52 -7.83 4.79
N ILE A 235 3.35 -9.03 5.35
CA ILE A 235 2.42 -9.30 6.46
C ILE A 235 3.03 -8.77 7.76
N GLN A 236 2.23 -8.02 8.51
CA GLN A 236 2.57 -7.48 9.83
C GLN A 236 1.36 -7.59 10.76
N ASP A 237 1.61 -7.60 12.07
CA ASP A 237 0.54 -7.53 13.07
C ASP A 237 -0.22 -6.21 12.94
N SER A 238 -1.55 -6.28 13.03
CA SER A 238 -2.42 -5.13 12.90
C SER A 238 -2.28 -4.23 14.13
N PRO A 239 -1.96 -2.94 13.96
CA PRO A 239 -2.04 -1.98 15.06
C PRO A 239 -3.49 -1.57 15.34
N LEU A 240 -4.47 -2.01 14.54
CA LEU A 240 -5.86 -1.58 14.60
C LEU A 240 -6.74 -2.54 15.42
N CYS A 241 -7.92 -2.09 15.82
CA CYS A 241 -8.92 -2.95 16.48
C CYS A 241 -9.98 -3.38 15.49
N LEU A 242 -10.06 -4.67 15.16
CA LEU A 242 -11.11 -5.21 14.31
C LEU A 242 -12.43 -5.23 15.09
N VAL A 243 -13.44 -4.52 14.60
CA VAL A 243 -14.72 -4.32 15.31
C VAL A 243 -15.93 -4.83 14.53
N GLU A 244 -15.83 -4.88 13.20
CA GLU A 244 -16.93 -5.37 12.37
C GLU A 244 -16.48 -6.00 11.06
N ILE A 245 -17.29 -6.93 10.56
CA ILE A 245 -17.14 -7.51 9.22
C ILE A 245 -18.48 -7.37 8.49
N ILE A 246 -18.40 -6.86 7.27
CA ILE A 246 -19.54 -6.61 6.40
C ILE A 246 -19.37 -7.49 5.16
N PHE A 247 -20.34 -8.34 4.85
CA PHE A 247 -20.30 -9.23 3.69
C PHE A 247 -20.98 -8.58 2.48
N GLY A 248 -20.42 -8.79 1.29
CA GLY A 248 -20.96 -8.22 0.06
C GLY A 248 -22.30 -8.85 -0.36
N LEU A 249 -23.04 -8.16 -1.24
CA LEU A 249 -24.33 -8.59 -1.78
C LEU A 249 -24.32 -10.00 -2.40
N ARG A 250 -23.18 -10.41 -2.96
CA ARG A 250 -22.99 -11.67 -3.69
C ARG A 250 -22.11 -12.65 -2.91
N CYS A 251 -21.82 -12.35 -1.64
CA CYS A 251 -21.03 -13.22 -0.78
C CYS A 251 -21.81 -14.52 -0.52
N SER A 252 -21.14 -15.66 -0.69
CA SER A 252 -21.82 -16.95 -0.53
C SER A 252 -22.06 -17.25 0.95
N LEU A 253 -23.18 -17.90 1.27
CA LEU A 253 -23.50 -18.30 2.63
C LEU A 253 -22.40 -19.17 3.27
N SER A 254 -21.70 -19.99 2.48
CA SER A 254 -20.59 -20.80 2.97
C SER A 254 -19.42 -19.95 3.47
N VAL A 255 -19.09 -18.87 2.76
CA VAL A 255 -18.04 -17.92 3.17
C VAL A 255 -18.47 -17.17 4.42
N ILE A 256 -19.70 -16.65 4.43
CA ILE A 256 -20.26 -15.92 5.59
C ILE A 256 -20.19 -16.82 6.83
N HIS A 257 -20.69 -18.06 6.74
CA HIS A 257 -20.69 -19.02 7.83
C HIS A 257 -19.27 -19.38 8.30
N ALA A 258 -18.33 -19.57 7.37
CA ALA A 258 -16.93 -19.87 7.71
C ALA A 258 -16.26 -18.73 8.49
N VAL A 259 -16.40 -17.48 8.01
CA VAL A 259 -15.80 -16.30 8.64
C VAL A 259 -16.43 -16.03 10.01
N ILE A 260 -17.76 -16.10 10.11
CA ILE A 260 -18.45 -15.91 11.39
C ILE A 260 -18.00 -16.96 12.39
N ASN A 261 -17.99 -18.24 12.05
CA ASN A 261 -17.58 -19.27 13.00
C ASN A 261 -16.11 -19.17 13.41
N ALA A 262 -15.22 -18.75 12.51
CA ALA A 262 -13.82 -18.52 12.82
C ALA A 262 -13.63 -17.39 13.83
N LEU A 263 -14.49 -16.37 13.80
CA LEU A 263 -14.33 -15.13 14.57
C LEU A 263 -15.36 -14.94 15.69
N LYS A 264 -16.37 -15.81 15.80
CA LYS A 264 -17.43 -15.80 16.83
C LYS A 264 -16.94 -15.67 18.27
N PRO A 265 -15.76 -16.22 18.67
CA PRO A 265 -15.26 -16.03 20.04
C PRO A 265 -14.81 -14.59 20.35
N ARG A 266 -14.67 -13.72 19.34
CA ARG A 266 -14.27 -12.32 19.49
C ARG A 266 -15.48 -11.41 19.55
N ASP A 267 -15.30 -10.25 20.16
CA ASP A 267 -16.31 -9.19 20.25
C ASP A 267 -16.35 -8.40 18.93
N ILE A 268 -17.00 -8.96 17.91
CA ILE A 268 -17.09 -8.42 16.54
C ILE A 268 -18.54 -8.45 16.08
N SER A 269 -18.98 -7.37 15.44
CA SER A 269 -20.28 -7.30 14.79
C SER A 269 -20.25 -7.79 13.35
N PHE A 270 -21.26 -8.55 12.92
CA PHE A 270 -21.33 -9.09 11.56
C PHE A 270 -22.55 -8.56 10.81
N TYR A 271 -22.31 -8.06 9.61
CA TYR A 271 -23.33 -7.44 8.77
C TYR A 271 -23.31 -7.99 7.36
N GLN A 272 -24.43 -7.88 6.64
CA GLN A 272 -24.48 -8.12 5.21
C GLN A 272 -24.97 -6.86 4.48
N MET A 273 -24.39 -6.56 3.33
CA MET A 273 -24.89 -5.51 2.45
C MET A 273 -26.23 -5.92 1.83
N SER A 274 -27.12 -4.95 1.67
CA SER A 274 -28.41 -5.04 1.02
C SER A 274 -28.66 -3.79 0.18
N LEU A 275 -29.52 -3.90 -0.83
CA LEU A 275 -30.00 -2.77 -1.61
C LEU A 275 -31.16 -2.10 -0.89
N THR A 276 -31.22 -0.78 -0.96
CA THR A 276 -32.36 -0.01 -0.44
C THR A 276 -33.37 0.27 -1.54
N GLY A 277 -34.40 -0.57 -1.61
CA GLY A 277 -35.44 -0.47 -2.65
C GLY A 277 -34.84 -0.55 -4.05
N ASP A 278 -35.29 0.34 -4.94
CA ASP A 278 -34.84 0.43 -6.34
C ASP A 278 -33.65 1.41 -6.53
N SER A 279 -32.99 1.83 -5.45
CA SER A 279 -31.87 2.77 -5.51
C SER A 279 -30.51 2.08 -5.69
N PHE A 280 -29.49 2.85 -6.04
CA PHE A 280 -28.09 2.41 -6.07
C PHE A 280 -27.39 2.54 -4.70
N GLU A 281 -28.14 2.82 -3.63
CA GLU A 281 -27.59 2.97 -2.28
C GLU A 281 -27.50 1.62 -1.59
N LEU A 282 -26.33 1.36 -1.02
CA LEU A 282 -26.04 0.16 -0.25
C LEU A 282 -26.20 0.44 1.24
N ARG A 283 -26.90 -0.45 1.96
CA ARG A 283 -26.95 -0.44 3.42
C ARG A 283 -26.57 -1.79 3.99
N ARG A 284 -25.97 -1.77 5.16
CA ARG A 284 -25.68 -2.99 5.91
C ARG A 284 -26.81 -3.30 6.89
N SER A 285 -27.08 -4.56 7.12
CA SER A 285 -28.02 -5.07 8.13
C SER A 285 -27.36 -6.16 8.97
N ASP A 286 -27.74 -6.28 10.23
CA ASP A 286 -27.24 -7.33 11.13
C ASP A 286 -27.53 -8.72 10.56
N ILE A 287 -26.60 -9.65 10.80
CA ILE A 287 -26.80 -11.07 10.51
C ILE A 287 -27.26 -11.74 11.82
N GLU A 288 -28.56 -11.94 11.96
CA GLU A 288 -29.14 -12.50 13.19
C GLU A 288 -28.85 -14.00 13.37
N ASP A 289 -28.79 -14.78 12.28
CA ASP A 289 -28.41 -16.19 12.33
C ASP A 289 -27.91 -16.69 10.97
N CYS A 290 -26.66 -17.15 10.92
CA CYS A 290 -26.18 -17.94 9.78
C CYS A 290 -26.67 -19.37 9.97
N GLY A 291 -27.93 -19.61 9.58
CA GLY A 291 -28.55 -20.92 9.63
C GLY A 291 -27.58 -22.02 9.24
N GLN A 292 -27.66 -23.17 9.93
CA GLN A 292 -26.70 -24.25 9.78
C GLN A 292 -26.56 -24.64 8.30
N LEU A 293 -25.34 -24.62 7.78
CA LEU A 293 -25.07 -25.26 6.50
C LEU A 293 -25.45 -26.75 6.64
N PRO A 294 -26.02 -27.36 5.59
CA PRO A 294 -26.42 -28.76 5.65
C PRO A 294 -25.24 -29.66 6.05
N LEU A 295 -25.37 -30.34 7.20
CA LEU A 295 -24.33 -31.21 7.78
C LEU A 295 -24.06 -32.45 6.90
N THR A 296 -25.05 -32.85 6.09
CA THR A 296 -24.95 -33.94 5.12
C THR A 296 -25.84 -33.60 3.92
N ALA A 297 -25.33 -33.79 2.70
CA ALA A 297 -26.18 -33.80 1.51
C ALA A 297 -27.04 -35.06 1.57
N ARG A 298 -28.26 -34.95 2.10
CA ARG A 298 -29.25 -36.02 2.05
C ARG A 298 -29.96 -35.95 0.71
N SER A 299 -30.06 -37.07 0.01
CA SER A 299 -30.90 -37.22 -1.17
C SER A 299 -32.37 -36.93 -0.84
N GLY A 300 -33.17 -36.55 -1.84
CA GLY A 300 -34.61 -36.36 -1.65
C GLY A 300 -35.28 -37.61 -1.05
N ILE A 301 -34.79 -38.80 -1.37
CA ILE A 301 -35.25 -40.07 -0.81
C ILE A 301 -34.92 -40.18 0.68
N GLU A 302 -33.73 -39.76 1.09
CA GLU A 302 -33.35 -39.78 2.51
C GLU A 302 -34.10 -38.73 3.33
N ILE A 303 -34.53 -37.62 2.73
CA ILE A 303 -35.26 -36.54 3.42
C ILE A 303 -36.77 -36.83 3.45
N PHE A 304 -37.34 -37.23 2.31
CA PHE A 304 -38.78 -37.27 2.09
C PHE A 304 -39.33 -38.70 1.95
N GLY A 305 -38.47 -39.72 1.97
CA GLY A 305 -38.84 -41.11 1.68
C GLY A 305 -38.84 -41.40 0.17
N PRO A 306 -38.97 -42.68 -0.23
CA PRO A 306 -39.23 -43.02 -1.64
C PRO A 306 -40.51 -42.34 -2.12
N CYS A 307 -40.57 -41.93 -3.40
CA CYS A 307 -41.85 -41.51 -3.98
C CYS A 307 -42.79 -42.71 -3.97
N ASP A 308 -44.01 -42.53 -3.44
CA ASP A 308 -45.06 -43.52 -3.59
C ASP A 308 -45.44 -43.60 -5.09
N ASP A 309 -45.36 -44.82 -5.65
CA ASP A 309 -45.73 -45.15 -7.04
C ASP A 309 -47.25 -45.07 -7.29
#